data_AF-A0A920Q2B9-F1
#
_entry.id   AF-A0A920Q2B9-F1
#
_cell.length_a   1.000
_cell.length_b   1.000
_cell.length_c   1.000
_cell.angle_alpha   90.00
_cell.angle_beta   90.00
_cell.angle_gamma   90.00
#
_symmetry.space_group_name_H-M   'P 1'
#
loop_
_entity.id
_entity.type
_entity.pdbx_description
1 polymer ?
#
loop_
_entity_poly.entity_id
_entity_poly.type
_entity_poly.pdbx_seq_one_letter_code
_entity_poly.pdbx_strand_id
1 'polypeptide(L)' 'MIGLGLIGGSIALASREVWPKCLVIGVDNKTVLEQAMVRHAIDIAADDLVVIAEADVVVLATRLSKTSCFSLKSPTT' A
#
# COMPACT_ATOMS: atom_id res chain seq x y z
N MET A 1 0.16 1.82 -0.55
CA MET A 1 0.28 1.27 0.81
C MET A 1 0.95 -0.08 0.75
N ILE A 2 2.15 -0.22 1.33
CA ILE A 2 2.89 -1.48 1.38
C ILE A 2 2.82 -2.01 2.81
N GLY A 3 2.09 -3.10 3.02
CA GLY A 3 1.70 -3.59 4.35
C GLY A 3 0.40 -2.95 4.85
N LEU A 4 -0.64 -3.78 5.04
CA LEU A 4 -2.01 -3.40 5.42
C LEU A 4 -2.41 -4.02 6.77
N GLY A 5 -1.44 -4.17 7.68
CA GLY A 5 -1.70 -4.49 9.08
C GLY A 5 -2.38 -3.33 9.83
N LEU A 6 -2.34 -3.34 11.16
CA LEU A 6 -2.97 -2.30 12.00
C LEU A 6 -2.62 -0.87 11.58
N ILE A 7 -1.33 -0.58 11.38
CA ILE A 7 -0.85 0.77 11.03
C ILE A 7 -1.22 1.12 9.58
N GLY A 8 -0.87 0.26 8.63
CA GLY A 8 -1.12 0.53 7.21
C GLY A 8 -2.61 0.66 6.88
N GLY A 9 -3.46 -0.19 7.47
CA GLY A 9 -4.91 -0.12 7.28
C GLY A 9 -5.53 1.14 7.88
N SER A 10 -5.09 1.56 9.07
CA SER A 10 -5.59 2.78 9.71
C SER A 10 -5.21 4.04 8.92
N ILE A 11 -3.96 4.10 8.44
CA ILE A 11 -3.50 5.20 7.59
C ILE A 11 -4.26 5.21 6.26
N ALA A 12 -4.49 4.05 5.66
CA ALA A 12 -5.24 3.93 4.41
C ALA A 12 -6.67 4.48 4.56
N LEU A 13 -7.36 4.12 5.64
CA LEU A 13 -8.70 4.65 5.96
C LEU A 13 -8.68 6.16 6.21
N ALA A 14 -7.77 6.65 7.06
CA ALA A 14 -7.65 8.07 7.35
C ALA A 14 -7.29 8.90 6.11
N SER A 15 -6.47 8.35 5.20
CA SER A 15 -6.12 9.01 3.93
C SER A 15 -7.34 9.24 3.06
N ARG A 16 -8.34 8.35 3.10
CA ARG A 16 -9.60 8.53 2.38
C ARG A 16 -10.50 9.59 3.02
N GLU A 17 -10.45 9.74 4.34
CA GLU A 17 -11.19 10.80 5.03
C GLU A 17 -10.60 12.18 4.70
N VAL A 18 -9.27 12.29 4.68
CA VAL A 18 -8.55 13.55 4.39
C VAL A 18 -8.56 13.87 2.90
N TRP A 19 -8.40 12.86 2.04
CA TRP A 19 -8.40 12.99 0.59
C TRP A 19 -9.41 12.02 -0.06
N PRO A 20 -10.69 12.40 -0.16
CA PRO A 20 -11.74 11.52 -0.66
C PRO A 20 -11.59 11.06 -2.11
N LYS A 21 -10.76 11.76 -2.89
CA LYS A 21 -10.46 11.44 -4.29
C LYS A 21 -9.13 10.70 -4.48
N CYS A 22 -8.39 10.42 -3.41
CA CYS A 22 -7.14 9.69 -3.53
C CYS A 22 -7.40 8.22 -3.89
N LEU A 23 -6.50 7.65 -4.70
CA LEU A 23 -6.50 6.25 -5.05
C LEU A 23 -5.53 5.52 -4.13
N VAL A 24 -6.03 4.60 -3.31
CA VAL A 24 -5.20 3.83 -2.38
C VAL A 24 -4.91 2.46 -2.98
N ILE A 25 -3.68 2.28 -3.46
CA ILE A 25 -3.20 1.00 -4.00
C ILE A 25 -2.53 0.21 -2.86
N GLY A 26 -3.00 -1.00 -2.59
CA GLY A 26 -2.53 -1.89 -1.53
C GLY A 26 -1.63 -3.01 -2.03
N VAL A 27 -0.51 -3.23 -1.35
CA VAL A 27 0.41 -4.36 -1.56
C VAL A 27 0.62 -5.09 -0.24
N ASP A 28 0.12 -6.32 -0.16
CA ASP A 28 0.27 -7.25 0.97
C ASP A 28 -0.05 -8.68 0.49
N ASN A 29 -0.16 -9.64 1.40
CA ASN A 29 -0.62 -10.99 1.11
C ASN A 29 -2.09 -10.98 0.71
N LYS A 30 -2.48 -11.92 -0.17
CA LYS A 30 -3.82 -12.04 -0.74
C LYS A 30 -4.96 -11.94 0.29
N THR A 31 -4.88 -12.69 1.39
CA THR A 31 -5.91 -12.67 2.43
C THR A 31 -6.07 -11.31 3.11
N VAL A 32 -4.97 -10.56 3.26
CA VAL A 32 -5.00 -9.20 3.83
C VAL A 32 -5.59 -8.21 2.84
N LEU A 33 -5.21 -8.34 1.55
CA LEU A 33 -5.75 -7.52 0.46
C LEU A 33 -7.26 -7.70 0.32
N GLU A 34 -7.76 -8.94 0.35
CA GLU A 34 -9.19 -9.25 0.32
C GLU A 34 -9.94 -8.55 1.46
N GLN A 35 -9.42 -8.64 2.69
CA GLN A 35 -10.01 -7.97 3.84
C GLN A 35 -9.98 -6.44 3.71
N ALA A 36 -8.88 -5.88 3.21
CA ALA A 36 -8.71 -4.44 3.03
C ALA A 36 -9.65 -3.89 1.95
N MET A 37 -9.88 -4.64 0.87
CA MET A 37 -10.86 -4.30 -0.17
C MET A 37 -12.29 -4.31 0.39
N VAL A 38 -12.68 -5.36 1.12
CA VAL A 38 -14.01 -5.45 1.75
C VAL A 38 -14.28 -4.27 2.70
N ARG A 39 -13.24 -3.78 3.37
CA ARG A 39 -13.32 -2.61 4.28
C ARG A 39 -13.20 -1.27 3.57
N HIS A 40 -13.06 -1.25 2.23
CA HIS A 40 -12.78 -0.04 1.46
C HIS A 40 -11.57 0.76 1.98
N ALA A 41 -10.60 0.06 2.57
CA ALA A 41 -9.33 0.66 2.99
C ALA A 41 -8.42 0.89 1.76
N ILE A 42 -8.56 0.05 0.73
CA ILE A 42 -7.83 0.16 -0.54
C ILE A 42 -8.81 0.04 -1.70
N ASP A 43 -8.45 0.64 -2.84
CA ASP A 43 -9.23 0.59 -4.08
C ASP A 43 -8.69 -0.48 -5.04
N ILE A 44 -7.36 -0.64 -5.06
CA ILE A 44 -6.66 -1.60 -5.94
C ILE A 44 -5.75 -2.48 -5.10
N ALA A 45 -5.86 -3.79 -5.29
CA ALA A 45 -4.89 -4.75 -4.80
C ALA A 45 -3.84 -5.00 -5.90
N ALA A 46 -2.57 -4.75 -5.59
CA ALA A 46 -1.46 -5.00 -6.49
C ALA A 46 -0.53 -6.09 -5.91
N ASP A 47 -0.16 -7.03 -6.75
CA ASP A 47 0.84 -8.08 -6.49
C ASP A 47 2.23 -7.72 -7.04
N ASP A 48 2.28 -6.79 -8.00
CA ASP A 48 3.51 -6.25 -8.58
C ASP A 48 3.77 -4.79 -8.14
N LEU A 49 5.04 -4.51 -7.81
CA LEU A 49 5.53 -3.18 -7.46
C LEU A 49 5.59 -2.23 -8.67
N VAL A 50 5.48 -2.73 -9.91
CA VAL A 50 5.42 -1.90 -11.12
C VAL A 50 4.28 -0.87 -11.04
N VAL A 51 3.15 -1.24 -10.43
CA VAL A 51 2.00 -0.35 -10.22
C VAL A 51 2.32 0.83 -9.30
N ILE A 52 3.39 0.74 -8.50
CA ILE A 52 3.81 1.78 -7.56
C ILE A 52 4.66 2.85 -8.25
N ALA A 53 5.21 2.59 -9.44
CA ALA A 53 6.11 3.52 -10.12
C ALA A 53 5.45 4.88 -10.44
N GLU A 54 4.13 4.91 -10.61
CA GLU A 54 3.36 6.13 -10.89
C GLU A 54 2.73 6.75 -9.64
N ALA A 55 2.99 6.23 -8.44
CA ALA A 55 2.38 6.75 -7.22
C ALA A 55 3.04 8.07 -6.77
N ASP A 56 2.23 9.09 -6.49
CA ASP A 56 2.72 10.36 -5.94
C ASP A 56 3.29 10.20 -4.51
N VAL A 57 2.73 9.26 -3.73
CA VAL A 57 3.12 9.00 -2.34
C VAL A 57 3.14 7.49 -2.07
N VAL A 58 4.26 7.02 -1.50
CA VAL A 58 4.42 5.63 -1.08
C VAL A 58 4.61 5.56 0.43
N VAL A 59 3.71 4.86 1.11
CA VAL A 59 3.82 4.56 2.56
C VAL A 59 4.19 3.10 2.75
N LEU A 60 5.35 2.89 3.38
CA LEU A 60 5.88 1.60 3.80
C LEU A 60 5.48 1.33 5.25
N ALA A 61 4.50 0.46 5.47
CA ALA A 61 4.00 0.06 6.78
C ALA A 61 4.18 -1.44 7.06
N THR A 62 5.02 -2.12 6.29
CA THR A 62 5.40 -3.52 6.50
C THR A 62 6.38 -3.68 7.68
N ARG A 63 6.31 -4.82 8.37
CA ARG A 63 7.23 -5.16 9.47
C ARG A 63 8.68 -5.17 8.96
N LEU A 64 9.61 -4.62 9.74
CA LEU A 64 11.04 -4.51 9.39
C LEU A 64 11.72 -5.84 9.03
N SER A 65 11.22 -6.98 9.51
CA SER A 65 11.72 -8.31 9.11
C SER A 65 11.39 -8.70 7.67
N LYS A 66 10.37 -8.09 7.06
CA LYS A 66 9.95 -8.28 5.65
C LYS A 66 10.41 -7.14 4.74
N THR A 67 11.03 -6.08 5.30
CA THR A 67 11.51 -4.91 4.54
C THR A 67 12.84 -5.15 3.84
N SER A 68 13.52 -6.29 4.09
CA SER A 68 14.82 -6.61 3.48
C SER A 68 14.78 -6.78 1.95
N CYS A 69 13.59 -7.03 1.37
CA CYS A 69 13.39 -7.10 -0.08
C CYS A 69 12.68 -5.85 -0.64
N PHE A 70 12.74 -4.71 0.04
CA PHE A 70 12.43 -3.43 -0.60
C PHE A 70 13.76 -2.80 -1.04
N SER A 71 14.41 -3.44 -2.01
CA SER A 71 15.55 -2.82 -2.70
C SER A 71 14.96 -1.71 -3.57
N LEU A 72 15.03 -0.48 -3.06
CA LEU A 72 14.87 0.74 -3.85
C LEU A 72 15.93 0.71 -4.96
N LYS A 73 15.59 0.09 -6.11
CA LYS A 73 16.27 0.43 -7.35
C LYS A 73 15.82 1.84 -7.68
N SER A 74 16.68 2.79 -7.35
CA SER A 74 16.58 4.17 -7.81
C SER A 74 16.31 4.17 -9.32
N PRO A 75 15.32 4.93 -9.81
CA PRO A 75 15.14 5.09 -11.24
C PRO A 75 16.38 5.78 -11.79
N THR A 76 17.16 5.05 -12.58
CA THR A 76 18.19 5.62 -13.45
C THR A 76 17.50 6.28 -14.62
N THR A 77 17.46 7.61 -14.64
CA THR A 77 17.71 8.48 -15.81
C THR A 77 17.97 9.89 -15.29
#